data_AF-A0A0M8RTG9-F1
#
_entry.id   AF-A0A0M8RTG9-F1
#
_cell.length_a   1.000
_cell.length_b   1.000
_cell.length_c   1.000
_cell.angle_alpha   90.00
_cell.angle_beta   90.00
_cell.angle_gamma   90.00
#
_symmetry.space_group_name_H-M   'P 1'
#
loop_
_entity.id
_entity.type
_entity.pdbx_description
1 polymer ?
#
loop_
_entity_poly.entity_id
_entity_poly.type
_entity_poly.pdbx_seq_one_letter_code
_entity_poly.pdbx_strand_id
1 'polypeptide(L)'
;MPSTTLPDQAHPFAGRMDLDAVREVSRAVNAAHLFIYLVPETAEEAAKLGATDRGPAYFAFRSAAMGAVPWQVVLAAFYNFSPRAVRTMEGVWDTASPEKWQTARFAAADRALRRVGVSLTAEQIAEARSLIDPVVAGADYAGKPLAAANASVALPSDPLVALWQQITVLREWRGDAHLTVLADHRLGPCDSLALHAATGGVPIGILRTTRRWTDAEWAAATARLVARGWLDADGTVTEAGTAARERIEADTDERCAALWAPIGDVGARRLAALIAPIDEAFTAAGTYATMR
;
A
#
# COMPACT_ATOMS: atom_id res chain seq x y z
N MET A 1 40.66 9.31 34.74
CA MET A 1 39.32 9.62 34.18
C MET A 1 38.65 8.29 33.89
N PRO A 2 37.68 7.84 34.70
CA PRO A 2 37.01 6.57 34.47
C PRO A 2 36.08 6.70 33.25
N SER A 3 36.21 5.75 32.34
CA SER A 3 35.37 5.60 31.16
C SER A 3 33.96 5.20 31.58
N THR A 4 33.00 6.10 31.43
CA THR A 4 31.59 5.81 31.64
C THR A 4 31.06 5.09 30.40
N THR A 5 31.14 3.76 30.40
CA THR A 5 30.34 2.93 29.49
C THR A 5 28.87 3.12 29.84
N LEU A 6 28.12 3.73 28.92
CA LEU A 6 26.66 3.74 28.97
C LEU A 6 26.16 2.29 28.90
N PRO A 7 25.20 1.88 29.75
CA PRO A 7 24.66 0.54 29.69
C PRO A 7 23.89 0.35 28.39
N ASP A 8 24.22 -0.75 27.71
CA ASP A 8 23.44 -1.34 26.62
C ASP A 8 22.00 -1.53 27.10
N GLN A 9 21.08 -0.69 26.63
CA GLN A 9 19.65 -0.90 26.82
C GLN A 9 19.18 -1.94 25.80
N ALA A 10 19.65 -3.17 26.00
CA ALA A 10 19.02 -4.34 25.45
C ALA A 10 17.60 -4.41 26.02
N HIS A 11 16.61 -4.04 25.21
CA HIS A 11 15.20 -4.24 25.50
C HIS A 11 14.97 -5.74 25.77
N PRO A 12 14.66 -6.16 27.00
CA PRO A 12 14.50 -7.56 27.31
C PRO A 12 13.05 -7.95 26.94
N PHE A 13 12.92 -8.92 26.03
CA PHE A 13 11.67 -9.58 25.61
C PHE A 13 10.67 -8.75 24.78
N ALA A 14 11.04 -8.41 23.55
CA ALA A 14 10.08 -8.51 22.45
C ALA A 14 10.29 -9.89 21.81
N GLY A 15 9.40 -10.85 22.09
CA GLY A 15 9.40 -12.10 21.34
C GLY A 15 9.36 -11.79 19.83
N ARG A 16 10.10 -12.54 19.03
CA ARG A 16 10.02 -12.39 17.56
C ARG A 16 8.55 -12.54 17.17
N MET A 17 7.99 -11.52 16.51
CA MET A 17 6.60 -11.57 16.01
C MET A 17 6.37 -12.85 15.20
N ASP A 18 5.17 -13.40 15.34
CA ASP A 18 4.68 -14.45 14.47
C ASP A 18 4.45 -13.89 13.05
N LEU A 19 5.13 -14.45 12.05
CA LEU A 19 5.02 -13.96 10.67
C LEU A 19 3.62 -14.19 10.08
N ASP A 20 2.88 -15.18 10.58
CA ASP A 20 1.49 -15.36 10.17
C ASP A 20 0.62 -14.21 10.70
N ALA A 21 0.85 -13.75 11.93
CA ALA A 21 0.17 -12.57 12.47
C ALA A 21 0.50 -11.30 11.66
N VAL A 22 1.77 -11.11 11.27
CA VAL A 22 2.21 -9.98 10.43
C VAL A 22 1.51 -10.00 9.07
N ARG A 23 1.42 -11.19 8.46
CA ARG A 23 0.76 -11.39 7.17
C ARG A 23 -0.75 -11.18 7.25
N GLU A 24 -1.39 -11.67 8.31
CA GLU A 24 -2.83 -11.48 8.58
C GLU A 24 -3.18 -9.99 8.69
N VAL A 25 -2.50 -9.25 9.57
CA VAL A 25 -2.79 -7.81 9.74
C VAL A 25 -2.44 -7.01 8.48
N SER A 26 -1.39 -7.39 7.76
CA SER A 26 -1.02 -6.76 6.48
C SER A 26 -2.11 -6.94 5.41
N ARG A 27 -2.73 -8.12 5.35
CA ARG A 27 -3.85 -8.40 4.44
C ARG A 27 -5.08 -7.58 4.83
N ALA A 28 -5.41 -7.52 6.13
CA ALA A 28 -6.54 -6.72 6.62
C ALA A 28 -6.35 -5.22 6.34
N VAL A 29 -5.14 -4.68 6.58
CA VAL A 29 -4.79 -3.29 6.27
C VAL A 29 -4.94 -3.00 4.77
N ASN A 30 -4.47 -3.89 3.90
CA ASN A 30 -4.62 -3.74 2.45
C ASN A 30 -6.10 -3.78 2.03
N ALA A 31 -6.89 -4.70 2.59
CA ALA A 31 -8.31 -4.87 2.28
C ALA A 31 -9.14 -3.64 2.72
N ALA A 32 -8.95 -3.18 3.96
CA ALA A 32 -9.61 -2.00 4.50
C ALA A 32 -9.23 -0.69 3.77
N HIS A 33 -8.13 -0.67 3.00
CA HIS A 33 -7.70 0.47 2.21
C HIS A 33 -8.22 0.46 0.76
N LEU A 34 -8.38 -0.72 0.17
CA LEU A 34 -8.48 -0.94 -1.27
C LEU A 34 -9.59 -0.14 -1.96
N PHE A 35 -10.74 0.03 -1.29
CA PHE A 35 -11.92 0.68 -1.85
C PHE A 35 -11.64 2.04 -2.49
N ILE A 36 -10.70 2.82 -1.93
CA ILE A 36 -10.44 4.21 -2.36
C ILE A 36 -9.99 4.29 -3.83
N TYR A 37 -9.44 3.21 -4.38
CA TYR A 37 -8.98 3.16 -5.78
C TYR A 37 -10.09 2.84 -6.79
N LEU A 38 -11.29 2.54 -6.31
CA LEU A 38 -12.38 1.92 -7.09
C LEU A 38 -13.71 2.65 -6.94
N VAL A 39 -13.92 3.33 -5.82
CA VAL A 39 -15.17 4.03 -5.55
C VAL A 39 -15.35 5.25 -6.46
N PRO A 40 -16.59 5.53 -6.92
CA PRO A 40 -16.88 6.65 -7.82
C PRO A 40 -16.54 8.01 -7.20
N GLU A 41 -16.64 8.14 -5.87
CA GLU A 41 -16.33 9.36 -5.14
C GLU A 41 -14.91 9.87 -5.41
N THR A 42 -13.94 8.96 -5.60
CA THR A 42 -12.58 9.36 -5.95
C THR A 42 -12.54 10.09 -7.29
N ALA A 43 -13.26 9.61 -8.31
CA ALA A 43 -13.32 10.27 -9.61
C ALA A 43 -14.10 11.59 -9.53
N GLU A 44 -15.19 11.63 -8.76
CA GLU A 44 -15.99 12.84 -8.55
C GLU A 44 -15.20 13.95 -7.85
N GLU A 45 -14.45 13.63 -6.80
CA GLU A 45 -13.61 14.60 -6.10
C GLU A 45 -12.43 15.06 -6.96
N ALA A 46 -11.83 14.18 -7.77
CA ALA A 46 -10.78 14.56 -8.72
C ALA A 46 -11.29 15.52 -9.82
N ALA A 47 -12.51 15.30 -10.32
CA ALA A 47 -13.10 16.15 -11.36
C ALA A 47 -13.26 17.60 -10.87
N LYS A 48 -13.59 17.80 -9.58
CA LYS A 48 -13.65 19.14 -8.96
C LYS A 48 -12.29 19.86 -8.94
N LEU A 49 -11.19 19.11 -9.02
CA LEU A 49 -9.81 19.62 -9.06
C LEU A 49 -9.25 19.69 -10.50
N GLY A 50 -10.10 19.47 -11.50
CA GLY A 50 -9.73 19.57 -12.91
C GLY A 50 -9.09 18.32 -13.51
N ALA A 51 -9.08 17.18 -12.81
CA ALA A 51 -8.63 15.91 -13.39
C ALA A 51 -9.81 14.95 -13.60
N THR A 52 -10.22 14.81 -14.87
CA THR A 52 -11.28 13.86 -15.26
C THR A 52 -10.73 12.48 -15.63
N ASP A 53 -9.44 12.42 -15.98
CA ASP A 53 -8.78 11.17 -16.35
C ASP A 53 -8.28 10.41 -15.12
N ARG A 54 -8.52 9.09 -15.09
CA ARG A 54 -8.16 8.22 -13.97
C ARG A 54 -6.67 8.22 -13.63
N GLY A 55 -5.80 8.26 -14.64
CA GLY A 55 -4.34 8.19 -14.46
C GLY A 55 -3.78 9.36 -13.66
N PRO A 56 -3.91 10.60 -14.16
CA PRO A 56 -3.47 11.81 -13.44
C PRO A 56 -4.07 11.89 -12.04
N ALA A 57 -5.38 11.64 -11.89
CA ALA A 57 -6.07 11.65 -10.59
C ALA A 57 -5.50 10.61 -9.60
N TYR A 58 -5.23 9.38 -10.06
CA TYR A 58 -4.66 8.32 -9.23
C TYR A 58 -3.31 8.73 -8.65
N PHE A 59 -2.41 9.26 -9.49
CA PHE A 59 -1.09 9.67 -9.05
C PHE A 59 -1.16 10.91 -8.15
N ALA A 60 -1.99 11.90 -8.49
CA ALA A 60 -2.18 13.09 -7.68
C ALA A 60 -2.67 12.73 -6.27
N PHE A 61 -3.75 11.96 -6.13
CA PHE A 61 -4.26 11.56 -4.81
C PHE A 61 -3.25 10.78 -3.97
N ARG A 62 -2.55 9.82 -4.58
CA ARG A 62 -1.69 8.92 -3.83
C ARG A 62 -0.35 9.55 -3.48
N SER A 63 0.12 10.52 -4.26
CA SER A 63 1.39 11.24 -4.02
C SER A 63 1.23 12.60 -3.35
N ALA A 64 0.00 13.12 -3.17
CA ALA A 64 -0.25 14.43 -2.55
C ALA A 64 0.43 14.59 -1.18
N ALA A 65 0.48 13.54 -0.36
CA ALA A 65 1.15 13.58 0.94
C ALA A 65 2.68 13.85 0.84
N MET A 66 3.29 13.59 -0.32
CA MET A 66 4.70 13.87 -0.59
C MET A 66 4.96 15.33 -0.96
N GLY A 67 3.90 16.14 -1.10
CA GLY A 67 3.97 17.50 -1.64
C GLY A 67 3.99 17.53 -3.17
N ALA A 68 4.28 18.71 -3.74
CA ALA A 68 4.27 18.96 -5.19
C ALA A 68 5.54 18.42 -5.86
N VAL A 69 5.81 17.12 -5.69
CA VAL A 69 6.99 16.45 -6.26
C VAL A 69 6.82 16.20 -7.76
N PRO A 70 7.90 16.24 -8.56
CA PRO A 70 7.83 15.95 -9.98
C PRO A 70 7.59 14.46 -10.22
N TRP A 71 7.06 14.10 -11.40
CA TRP A 71 6.63 12.72 -11.69
C TRP A 71 7.76 11.68 -11.58
N GLN A 72 9.02 12.07 -11.74
CA GLN A 72 10.18 11.18 -11.58
C GLN A 72 10.32 10.69 -10.13
N VAL A 73 10.02 11.55 -9.15
CA VAL A 73 10.03 11.16 -7.73
C VAL A 73 8.88 10.20 -7.46
N VAL A 74 7.70 10.45 -8.05
CA VAL A 74 6.56 9.52 -7.96
C VAL A 74 6.88 8.20 -8.63
N LEU A 75 7.56 8.18 -9.79
CA LEU A 75 7.96 6.94 -10.47
C LEU A 75 8.86 6.10 -9.57
N ALA A 76 9.81 6.71 -8.86
CA ALA A 76 10.68 6.00 -7.94
C ALA A 76 9.92 5.35 -6.78
N ALA A 77 8.90 6.02 -6.23
CA ALA A 77 8.08 5.48 -5.14
C ALA A 77 6.97 4.53 -5.62
N PHE A 78 6.56 4.60 -6.89
CA PHE A 78 5.43 3.85 -7.45
C PHE A 78 5.94 2.73 -8.37
N TYR A 79 6.81 1.90 -7.78
CA TYR A 79 7.72 0.94 -8.43
C TYR A 79 7.19 0.20 -9.66
N ASN A 80 5.95 -0.29 -9.63
CA ASN A 80 5.41 -1.18 -10.66
C ASN A 80 4.74 -0.45 -11.84
N PHE A 81 4.71 0.87 -11.87
CA PHE A 81 4.19 1.62 -13.02
C PHE A 81 5.27 1.85 -14.09
N SER A 82 4.86 1.87 -15.36
CA SER A 82 5.74 2.35 -16.43
C SER A 82 5.95 3.87 -16.33
N PRO A 83 7.08 4.41 -16.82
CA PRO A 83 7.29 5.86 -16.91
C PRO A 83 6.15 6.56 -17.67
N ARG A 84 5.62 5.94 -18.72
CA ARG A 84 4.48 6.44 -19.50
C ARG A 84 3.19 6.56 -18.70
N ALA A 85 2.96 5.69 -17.71
CA ALA A 85 1.83 5.81 -16.81
C ALA A 85 2.03 6.99 -15.87
N VAL A 86 3.14 7.03 -15.15
CA VAL A 86 3.39 8.06 -14.12
C VAL A 86 3.45 9.45 -14.72
N ARG A 87 4.07 9.61 -15.90
CA ARG A 87 4.17 10.90 -16.60
C ARG A 87 2.81 11.55 -16.90
N THR A 88 1.71 10.81 -16.90
CA THR A 88 0.36 11.41 -17.05
C THR A 88 0.02 12.40 -15.94
N MET A 89 0.72 12.37 -14.81
CA MET A 89 0.54 13.35 -13.74
C MET A 89 1.24 14.70 -13.98
N GLU A 90 1.99 14.87 -15.07
CA GLU A 90 2.57 16.19 -15.40
C GLU A 90 1.46 17.26 -15.42
N GLY A 91 1.65 18.36 -14.67
CA GLY A 91 0.70 19.47 -14.57
C GLY A 91 -0.41 19.35 -13.50
N VAL A 92 -0.53 18.22 -12.79
CA VAL A 92 -1.60 18.07 -11.77
C VAL A 92 -1.49 19.03 -10.59
N TRP A 93 -0.27 19.52 -10.31
CA TRP A 93 -0.02 20.51 -9.25
C TRP A 93 -0.35 21.94 -9.69
N ASP A 94 -0.41 22.19 -11.00
CA ASP A 94 -0.81 23.50 -11.55
C ASP A 94 -2.33 23.73 -11.41
N THR A 95 -3.12 22.64 -11.39
CA THR A 95 -4.59 22.72 -11.25
C THR A 95 -5.03 22.77 -9.79
N ALA A 96 -4.37 22.04 -8.89
CA ALA A 96 -4.67 22.03 -7.47
C ALA A 96 -3.43 21.70 -6.63
N SER A 97 -3.29 22.36 -5.48
CA SER A 97 -2.19 22.10 -4.56
C SER A 97 -2.32 20.71 -3.91
N PRO A 98 -1.21 20.11 -3.44
CA PRO A 98 -1.23 18.83 -2.73
C PRO A 98 -2.22 18.81 -1.54
N GLU A 99 -2.38 19.93 -0.83
CA GLU A 99 -3.31 20.05 0.30
C GLU A 99 -4.78 19.94 -0.15
N LYS A 100 -5.12 20.52 -1.31
CA LYS A 100 -6.46 20.37 -1.91
C LYS A 100 -6.71 18.94 -2.33
N TRP A 101 -5.72 18.28 -2.96
CA TRP A 101 -5.79 16.86 -3.29
C TRP A 101 -6.00 15.98 -2.05
N GLN A 102 -5.31 16.28 -0.95
CA GLN A 102 -5.45 15.54 0.29
C GLN A 102 -6.80 15.77 0.98
N THR A 103 -7.32 17.00 0.94
CA THR A 103 -8.68 17.31 1.43
C THR A 103 -9.74 16.57 0.59
N ALA A 104 -9.60 16.58 -0.73
CA ALA A 104 -10.46 15.84 -1.64
C ALA A 104 -10.40 14.32 -1.39
N ARG A 105 -9.21 13.78 -1.08
CA ARG A 105 -9.03 12.37 -0.72
C ARG A 105 -9.82 11.99 0.54
N PHE A 106 -9.80 12.84 1.56
CA PHE A 106 -10.59 12.63 2.77
C PHE A 106 -12.09 12.74 2.51
N ALA A 107 -12.52 13.69 1.68
CA ALA A 107 -13.92 13.80 1.27
C ALA A 107 -14.39 12.55 0.50
N ALA A 108 -13.56 12.02 -0.40
CA ALA A 108 -13.87 10.79 -1.13
C ALA A 108 -14.01 9.59 -0.17
N ALA A 109 -13.07 9.44 0.77
CA ALA A 109 -13.10 8.38 1.77
C ALA A 109 -14.35 8.48 2.66
N ASP A 110 -14.63 9.66 3.24
CA ASP A 110 -15.80 9.90 4.09
C ASP A 110 -17.11 9.54 3.38
N ARG A 111 -17.31 10.09 2.17
CA ARG A 111 -18.51 9.86 1.39
C ARG A 111 -18.70 8.38 1.04
N ALA A 112 -17.62 7.71 0.63
CA ALA A 112 -17.66 6.29 0.29
C ALA A 112 -17.99 5.42 1.51
N LEU A 113 -17.33 5.66 2.65
CA LEU A 113 -17.57 4.94 3.92
C LEU A 113 -19.01 5.09 4.40
N ARG A 114 -19.56 6.32 4.33
CA ARG A 114 -20.96 6.60 4.68
C ARG A 114 -21.94 5.94 3.72
N ARG A 115 -21.67 5.98 2.40
CA ARG A 115 -22.56 5.40 1.38
C ARG A 115 -22.74 3.89 1.57
N VAL A 116 -21.67 3.15 1.87
CA VAL A 116 -21.76 1.70 2.08
C VAL A 116 -22.14 1.32 3.51
N GLY A 117 -22.34 2.31 4.38
CA GLY A 117 -22.82 2.10 5.74
C GLY A 117 -21.80 1.41 6.65
N VAL A 118 -20.50 1.72 6.51
CA VAL A 118 -19.49 1.23 7.47
C VAL A 118 -19.90 1.65 8.88
N SER A 119 -20.18 0.67 9.73
CA SER A 119 -20.68 0.89 11.09
C SER A 119 -19.68 0.34 12.10
N LEU A 120 -18.74 1.20 12.52
CA LEU A 120 -17.92 0.98 13.70
C LEU A 120 -18.39 1.91 14.82
N THR A 121 -18.57 1.39 16.04
CA THR A 121 -18.91 2.21 17.19
C THR A 121 -17.74 3.12 17.59
N ALA A 122 -18.02 4.16 18.37
CA ALA A 122 -16.97 5.03 18.90
C ALA A 122 -15.92 4.24 19.71
N GLU A 123 -16.34 3.23 20.46
CA GLU A 123 -15.48 2.35 21.23
C GLU A 123 -14.60 1.47 20.33
N GLN A 124 -15.16 0.91 19.25
CA GLN A 124 -14.40 0.11 18.29
C GLN A 124 -13.34 0.96 17.56
N ILE A 125 -13.69 2.19 17.17
CA ILE A 125 -12.74 3.12 16.56
C ILE A 125 -11.66 3.50 17.58
N ALA A 126 -12.02 3.83 18.82
CA ALA A 126 -11.05 4.17 19.86
C ALA A 126 -10.10 3.01 20.18
N GLU A 127 -10.59 1.76 20.20
CA GLU A 127 -9.77 0.57 20.38
C GLU A 127 -8.82 0.34 19.19
N ALA A 128 -9.31 0.48 17.95
CA ALA A 128 -8.45 0.38 16.78
C ALA A 128 -7.35 1.46 16.79
N ARG A 129 -7.69 2.68 17.23
CA ARG A 129 -6.75 3.80 17.37
C ARG A 129 -5.72 3.57 18.46
N SER A 130 -6.10 3.01 19.61
CA SER A 130 -5.16 2.71 20.69
C SER A 130 -4.12 1.65 20.30
N LEU A 131 -4.44 0.79 19.34
CA LEU A 131 -3.51 -0.18 18.76
C LEU A 131 -2.66 0.42 17.63
N ILE A 132 -3.27 1.16 16.69
CA ILE A 132 -2.57 1.63 15.48
C ILE A 132 -1.68 2.85 15.73
N ASP A 133 -2.06 3.73 16.66
CA ASP A 133 -1.35 5.00 16.88
C ASP A 133 0.07 4.80 17.45
N PRO A 134 0.30 3.91 18.45
CA PRO A 134 1.66 3.60 18.90
C PRO A 134 2.53 2.96 17.81
N VAL A 135 1.93 2.14 16.93
CA VAL A 135 2.62 1.53 15.79
C VAL A 135 3.10 2.61 14.81
N VAL A 136 2.21 3.53 14.44
CA VAL A 136 2.55 4.65 13.55
C VAL A 136 3.57 5.59 14.20
N ALA A 137 3.36 5.97 15.46
CA ALA A 137 4.25 6.91 16.16
C ALA A 137 5.66 6.34 16.40
N GLY A 138 5.78 5.02 16.59
CA GLY A 138 7.04 4.33 16.81
C GLY A 138 7.69 3.75 15.56
N ALA A 139 7.09 3.91 14.37
CA ALA A 139 7.61 3.32 13.14
C ALA A 139 8.94 3.96 12.71
N ASP A 140 9.89 3.13 12.26
CA ASP A 140 11.07 3.62 11.53
C ASP A 140 10.68 3.93 10.08
N TYR A 141 10.84 5.19 9.70
CA TYR A 141 10.51 5.70 8.37
C TYR A 141 11.71 5.77 7.42
N ALA A 142 12.90 5.34 7.85
CA ALA A 142 14.09 5.30 6.99
C ALA A 142 13.85 4.42 5.75
N GLY A 143 13.99 5.01 4.56
CA GLY A 143 13.69 4.34 3.29
C GLY A 143 12.21 3.99 3.10
N LYS A 144 11.30 4.68 3.79
CA LYS A 144 9.83 4.53 3.68
C LYS A 144 9.17 5.86 3.26
N PRO A 145 9.52 6.40 2.08
CA PRO A 145 9.13 7.77 1.72
C PRO A 145 7.63 7.98 1.60
N LEU A 146 6.87 7.00 1.09
CA LEU A 146 5.43 7.13 0.92
C LEU A 146 4.70 6.99 2.26
N ALA A 147 5.19 6.11 3.13
CA ALA A 147 4.69 5.98 4.50
C ALA A 147 4.97 7.25 5.32
N ALA A 148 6.20 7.76 5.26
CA ALA A 148 6.62 8.99 5.97
C ALA A 148 5.78 10.20 5.55
N ALA A 149 5.56 10.34 4.23
CA ALA A 149 4.70 11.35 3.67
C ALA A 149 3.27 11.26 4.25
N ASN A 150 2.65 10.08 4.21
CA ASN A 150 1.29 9.90 4.75
C ASN A 150 1.21 10.10 6.28
N ALA A 151 2.28 9.77 7.02
CA ALA A 151 2.35 9.98 8.47
C ALA A 151 2.46 11.47 8.84
N SER A 152 2.99 12.30 7.94
CA SER A 152 3.09 13.77 8.13
C SER A 152 1.77 14.51 7.92
N VAL A 153 0.75 13.84 7.36
CA VAL A 153 -0.56 14.44 7.07
C VAL A 153 -1.33 14.64 8.37
N ALA A 154 -1.82 15.86 8.61
CA ALA A 154 -2.72 16.15 9.72
C ALA A 154 -3.99 15.31 9.62
N LEU A 155 -4.36 14.66 10.73
CA LEU A 155 -5.55 13.80 10.76
C LEU A 155 -6.84 14.65 10.62
N PRO A 156 -7.83 14.18 9.85
CA PRO A 156 -9.14 14.83 9.77
C PRO A 156 -9.91 14.68 11.09
N SER A 157 -10.93 15.53 11.29
CA SER A 157 -11.74 15.53 12.52
C SER A 157 -12.70 14.35 12.64
N ASP A 158 -13.12 13.76 11.51
CA ASP A 158 -13.96 12.57 11.52
C ASP A 158 -13.13 11.36 11.99
N PRO A 159 -13.54 10.66 13.07
CA PRO A 159 -12.72 9.63 13.69
C PRO A 159 -12.55 8.38 12.80
N LEU A 160 -13.53 8.06 11.97
CA LEU A 160 -13.44 6.91 11.06
C LEU A 160 -12.49 7.21 9.90
N VAL A 161 -12.58 8.42 9.33
CA VAL A 161 -11.64 8.86 8.28
C VAL A 161 -10.22 9.00 8.84
N ALA A 162 -10.08 9.46 10.09
CA ALA A 162 -8.79 9.53 10.76
C ALA A 162 -8.18 8.14 10.99
N LEU A 163 -8.98 7.15 11.39
CA LEU A 163 -8.55 5.75 11.44
C LEU A 163 -8.11 5.25 10.06
N TRP A 164 -8.88 5.53 9.00
CA TRP A 164 -8.51 5.15 7.64
C TRP A 164 -7.20 5.81 7.16
N GLN A 165 -6.90 7.04 7.58
CA GLN A 165 -5.60 7.65 7.29
C GLN A 165 -4.45 6.91 7.99
N GLN A 166 -4.63 6.41 9.22
CA GLN A 166 -3.61 5.58 9.87
C GLN A 166 -3.44 4.22 9.17
N ILE A 167 -4.54 3.61 8.72
CA ILE A 167 -4.49 2.39 7.87
C ILE A 167 -3.68 2.68 6.59
N THR A 168 -3.86 3.86 5.99
CA THR A 168 -3.07 4.30 4.83
C THR A 168 -1.57 4.35 5.13
N VAL A 169 -1.16 4.87 6.28
CA VAL A 169 0.27 4.91 6.68
C VAL A 169 0.85 3.50 6.73
N LEU A 170 0.19 2.56 7.40
CA LEU A 170 0.68 1.19 7.54
C LEU A 170 0.69 0.43 6.20
N ARG A 171 -0.32 0.67 5.36
CA ARG A 171 -0.38 0.15 4.00
C ARG A 171 0.82 0.60 3.18
N GLU A 172 1.14 1.90 3.22
CA GLU A 172 2.27 2.43 2.46
C GLU A 172 3.61 2.06 3.09
N TRP A 173 3.69 1.87 4.41
CA TRP A 173 4.89 1.36 5.09
C TRP A 173 5.27 -0.04 4.59
N ARG A 174 4.31 -0.97 4.58
CA ARG A 174 4.53 -2.30 3.99
C ARG A 174 4.86 -2.21 2.51
N GLY A 175 4.20 -1.30 1.78
CA GLY A 175 4.47 -1.02 0.38
C GLY A 175 5.95 -0.69 0.14
N ASP A 176 6.47 0.31 0.84
CA ASP A 176 7.87 0.73 0.73
C ASP A 176 8.85 -0.37 1.20
N ALA A 177 8.50 -1.16 2.22
CA ALA A 177 9.28 -2.34 2.63
C ALA A 177 9.36 -3.37 1.49
N HIS A 178 8.23 -3.66 0.85
CA HIS A 178 8.15 -4.60 -0.27
C HIS A 178 8.97 -4.14 -1.47
N LEU A 179 9.00 -2.83 -1.78
CA LEU A 179 9.85 -2.31 -2.86
C LEU A 179 11.34 -2.57 -2.62
N THR A 180 11.77 -2.46 -1.37
CA THR A 180 13.16 -2.77 -0.98
C THR A 180 13.46 -4.24 -1.20
N VAL A 181 12.53 -5.14 -0.85
CA VAL A 181 12.67 -6.60 -1.10
C VAL A 181 12.72 -6.89 -2.60
N LEU A 182 11.85 -6.30 -3.41
CA LEU A 182 11.86 -6.49 -4.87
C LEU A 182 13.22 -6.07 -5.48
N ALA A 183 13.75 -4.94 -5.03
CA ALA A 183 15.06 -4.45 -5.47
C ALA A 183 16.20 -5.40 -5.05
N ASP A 184 16.18 -5.91 -3.81
CA ASP A 184 17.15 -6.88 -3.28
C ASP A 184 17.16 -8.19 -4.10
N HIS A 185 15.98 -8.68 -4.48
CA HIS A 185 15.79 -9.82 -5.39
C HIS A 185 16.06 -9.49 -6.88
N ARG A 186 16.51 -8.26 -7.17
CA ARG A 186 16.76 -7.73 -8.52
C ARG A 186 15.58 -7.91 -9.46
N LEU A 187 14.36 -7.83 -8.94
CA LEU A 187 13.13 -8.06 -9.70
C LEU A 187 12.60 -6.71 -10.17
N GLY A 188 12.80 -6.39 -11.45
CA GLY A 188 12.43 -5.08 -11.99
C GLY A 188 10.91 -4.80 -11.96
N PRO A 189 10.51 -3.54 -12.20
CA PRO A 189 9.10 -3.11 -12.20
C PRO A 189 8.14 -4.01 -12.98
N CYS A 190 8.41 -4.25 -14.26
CA CYS A 190 7.55 -5.06 -15.11
C CYS A 190 7.64 -6.56 -14.76
N ASP A 191 8.81 -7.03 -14.35
CA ASP A 191 9.07 -8.41 -13.95
C ASP A 191 8.24 -8.78 -12.71
N SER A 192 8.14 -7.86 -11.74
CA SER A 192 7.30 -8.04 -10.55
C SER A 192 5.81 -8.23 -10.91
N LEU A 193 5.32 -7.50 -11.91
CA LEU A 193 3.95 -7.63 -12.40
C LEU A 193 3.74 -8.92 -13.19
N ALA A 194 4.69 -9.30 -14.04
CA ALA A 194 4.60 -10.51 -14.83
C ALA A 194 4.59 -11.75 -13.92
N LEU A 195 5.46 -11.79 -12.91
CA LEU A 195 5.44 -12.85 -11.89
C LEU A 195 4.12 -12.86 -11.11
N HIS A 196 3.65 -11.70 -10.66
CA HIS A 196 2.39 -11.60 -9.93
C HIS A 196 1.18 -12.11 -10.74
N ALA A 197 1.13 -11.75 -12.03
CA ALA A 197 0.07 -12.20 -12.93
C ALA A 197 0.12 -13.71 -13.17
N ALA A 198 1.32 -14.27 -13.38
CA ALA A 198 1.51 -15.70 -13.60
C ALA A 198 1.13 -16.55 -12.38
N THR A 199 1.28 -15.99 -11.17
CA THR A 199 0.81 -16.63 -9.91
C THR A 199 -0.69 -16.48 -9.64
N GLY A 200 -1.47 -15.95 -10.59
CA GLY A 200 -2.93 -15.88 -10.51
C GLY A 200 -3.50 -14.77 -9.64
N GLY A 201 -2.69 -13.79 -9.21
CA GLY A 201 -3.14 -12.73 -8.32
C GLY A 201 -4.04 -11.68 -8.97
N VAL A 202 -3.71 -11.23 -10.19
CA VAL A 202 -4.47 -10.24 -10.96
C VAL A 202 -4.35 -10.54 -12.46
N PRO A 203 -5.44 -10.45 -13.25
CA PRO A 203 -5.39 -10.66 -14.69
C PRO A 203 -4.39 -9.74 -15.42
N ILE A 204 -3.62 -10.31 -16.35
CA ILE A 204 -2.60 -9.58 -17.15
C ILE A 204 -3.20 -8.36 -17.84
N GLY A 205 -4.40 -8.49 -18.42
CA GLY A 205 -5.08 -7.39 -19.11
C GLY A 205 -5.32 -6.16 -18.23
N ILE A 206 -5.69 -6.38 -16.96
CA ILE A 206 -5.89 -5.30 -15.98
C ILE A 206 -4.56 -4.62 -15.65
N LEU A 207 -3.51 -5.42 -15.37
CA LEU A 207 -2.19 -4.89 -15.04
C LEU A 207 -1.60 -4.09 -16.20
N ARG A 208 -1.67 -4.60 -17.43
CA ARG A 208 -1.15 -3.89 -18.60
C ARG A 208 -1.90 -2.59 -18.87
N THR A 209 -3.23 -2.60 -18.76
CA THR A 209 -4.05 -1.40 -18.98
C THR A 209 -3.73 -0.32 -17.94
N THR A 210 -3.66 -0.69 -16.66
CA THR A 210 -3.46 0.28 -15.57
C THR A 210 -2.00 0.73 -15.42
N ARG A 211 -1.03 -0.15 -15.68
CA ARG A 211 0.42 0.13 -15.51
C ARG A 211 1.11 0.61 -16.78
N ARG A 212 0.42 0.50 -17.92
CA ARG A 212 0.82 0.96 -19.27
C ARG A 212 2.16 0.41 -19.76
N TRP A 213 2.53 -0.82 -19.38
CA TRP A 213 3.61 -1.56 -20.00
C TRP A 213 3.20 -2.05 -21.40
N THR A 214 4.08 -1.90 -22.38
CA THR A 214 3.87 -2.36 -23.76
C THR A 214 4.00 -3.88 -23.88
N ASP A 215 3.53 -4.46 -24.99
CA ASP A 215 3.73 -5.89 -25.28
C ASP A 215 5.22 -6.28 -25.27
N ALA A 216 6.07 -5.44 -25.87
CA ALA A 216 7.49 -5.69 -25.96
C ALA A 216 8.17 -5.66 -24.58
N GLU A 217 7.82 -4.69 -23.73
CA GLU A 217 8.34 -4.61 -22.36
C GLU A 217 7.89 -5.79 -21.50
N TRP A 218 6.63 -6.21 -21.65
CA TRP A 218 6.08 -7.37 -20.95
C TRP A 218 6.76 -8.67 -21.42
N ALA A 219 6.92 -8.86 -22.73
CA ALA A 219 7.63 -10.00 -23.29
C ALA A 219 9.09 -10.06 -22.82
N ALA A 220 9.77 -8.92 -22.75
CA ALA A 220 11.13 -8.84 -22.21
C ALA A 220 11.18 -9.19 -20.71
N ALA A 221 10.17 -8.78 -19.93
CA ALA A 221 10.04 -9.16 -18.52
C ALA A 221 9.80 -10.67 -18.36
N THR A 222 8.89 -11.25 -19.16
CA THR A 222 8.66 -12.70 -19.21
C THR A 222 9.95 -13.44 -19.58
N ALA A 223 10.68 -13.00 -20.60
CA ALA A 223 11.94 -13.63 -21.01
C ALA A 223 13.00 -13.63 -19.89
N ARG A 224 13.11 -12.54 -19.11
CA ARG A 224 13.99 -12.49 -17.93
C ARG A 224 13.56 -13.49 -16.86
N LEU A 225 12.26 -13.67 -16.64
CA LEU A 225 11.75 -14.65 -15.68
C LEU A 225 11.92 -16.10 -16.15
N VAL A 226 11.77 -16.36 -17.45
CA VAL A 226 12.08 -17.66 -18.07
C VAL A 226 13.56 -17.99 -17.91
N ALA A 227 14.45 -17.03 -18.16
CA ALA A 227 15.89 -17.22 -17.95
C ALA A 227 16.27 -17.51 -16.48
N ARG A 228 15.43 -17.09 -15.51
CA ARG A 228 15.57 -17.43 -14.08
C ARG A 228 14.96 -18.79 -13.72
N GLY A 229 14.28 -19.46 -14.66
CA GLY A 229 13.50 -20.67 -14.41
C GLY A 229 12.25 -20.44 -13.57
N TRP A 230 11.76 -19.20 -13.49
CA TRP A 230 10.57 -18.85 -12.68
C TRP A 230 9.28 -18.92 -13.49
N LEU A 231 9.38 -18.76 -14.81
CA LEU A 231 8.28 -19.02 -15.76
C LEU A 231 8.74 -20.03 -16.81
N ASP A 232 7.80 -20.77 -17.36
CA ASP A 232 7.97 -21.56 -18.59
C ASP A 232 7.89 -20.67 -19.83
N ALA A 233 8.30 -21.19 -20.99
CA ALA A 233 8.34 -20.45 -22.25
C ALA A 233 6.97 -19.91 -22.70
N ASP A 234 5.88 -20.53 -22.25
CA ASP A 234 4.51 -20.10 -22.51
C ASP A 234 3.99 -19.04 -21.50
N GLY A 235 4.81 -18.68 -20.51
CA GLY A 235 4.48 -17.70 -19.47
C GLY A 235 3.82 -18.30 -18.22
N THR A 236 3.64 -19.62 -18.15
CA THR A 236 3.14 -20.31 -16.95
C THR A 236 4.16 -20.22 -15.82
N VAL A 237 3.71 -20.06 -14.57
CA VAL A 237 4.61 -20.04 -13.42
C VAL A 237 5.12 -21.45 -13.10
N THR A 238 6.43 -21.58 -12.86
CA THR A 238 7.03 -22.85 -12.44
C THR A 238 6.90 -23.03 -10.91
N GLU A 239 7.19 -24.23 -10.41
CA GLU A 239 7.31 -24.44 -8.96
C GLU A 239 8.39 -23.54 -8.34
N ALA A 240 9.53 -23.36 -9.03
CA ALA A 240 10.61 -22.48 -8.59
C ALA A 240 10.17 -21.01 -8.55
N GLY A 241 9.36 -20.57 -9.53
CA GLY A 241 8.77 -19.23 -9.57
C GLY A 241 7.74 -19.00 -8.45
N THR A 242 6.91 -20.00 -8.18
CA THR A 242 5.96 -19.98 -7.06
C THR A 242 6.70 -19.89 -5.72
N ALA A 243 7.74 -20.70 -5.54
CA ALA A 243 8.57 -20.64 -4.34
C ALA A 243 9.35 -19.31 -4.23
N ALA A 244 9.79 -18.72 -5.35
CA ALA A 244 10.43 -17.41 -5.35
C ALA A 244 9.45 -16.29 -4.96
N ARG A 245 8.22 -16.34 -5.49
CA ARG A 245 7.14 -15.43 -5.13
C ARG A 245 6.85 -15.47 -3.63
N GLU A 246 6.75 -16.67 -3.05
CA GLU A 246 6.50 -16.86 -1.63
C GLU A 246 7.68 -16.37 -0.78
N ARG A 247 8.93 -16.65 -1.17
CA ARG A 247 10.12 -16.10 -0.48
C ARG A 247 10.09 -14.58 -0.44
N ILE A 248 9.73 -13.91 -1.53
CA ILE A 248 9.60 -12.44 -1.57
C ILE A 248 8.53 -11.95 -0.58
N GLU A 249 7.40 -12.65 -0.43
CA GLU A 249 6.41 -12.28 0.60
C GLU A 249 6.93 -12.54 2.01
N ALA A 250 7.55 -13.68 2.26
CA ALA A 250 8.13 -14.01 3.58
C ALA A 250 9.18 -12.98 4.01
N ASP A 251 10.10 -12.60 3.11
CA ASP A 251 11.11 -11.56 3.36
C ASP A 251 10.46 -10.19 3.60
N THR A 252 9.33 -9.91 2.93
CA THR A 252 8.55 -8.68 3.16
C THR A 252 7.94 -8.71 4.57
N ASP A 253 7.33 -9.82 4.96
CA ASP A 253 6.70 -9.97 6.27
C ASP A 253 7.75 -9.92 7.39
N GLU A 254 8.91 -10.54 7.20
CA GLU A 254 10.04 -10.45 8.15
C GLU A 254 10.52 -9.01 8.33
N ARG A 255 10.68 -8.25 7.23
CA ARG A 255 11.03 -6.82 7.30
C ARG A 255 9.93 -5.96 7.93
N CYS A 256 8.67 -6.42 7.92
CA CYS A 256 7.56 -5.74 8.57
C CYS A 256 7.35 -6.15 10.04
N ALA A 257 7.99 -7.22 10.51
CA ALA A 257 7.77 -7.75 11.86
C ALA A 257 8.00 -6.69 12.95
N ALA A 258 9.10 -5.93 12.87
CA ALA A 258 9.44 -4.92 13.87
C ALA A 258 8.40 -3.79 13.99
N LEU A 259 7.67 -3.48 12.92
CA LEU A 259 6.60 -2.48 12.93
C LEU A 259 5.52 -2.82 13.98
N TRP A 260 5.23 -4.11 14.14
CA TRP A 260 4.11 -4.60 14.96
C TRP A 260 4.50 -4.90 16.41
N ALA A 261 5.79 -4.84 16.75
CA ALA A 261 6.29 -5.10 18.09
C ALA A 261 5.59 -4.31 19.22
N PRO A 262 5.16 -3.04 19.04
CA PRO A 262 4.46 -2.28 20.09
C PRO A 262 3.13 -2.90 20.56
N ILE A 263 2.47 -3.71 19.72
CA ILE A 263 1.16 -4.32 20.04
C ILE A 263 1.19 -5.85 20.06
N GLY A 264 2.30 -6.45 19.64
CA GLY A 264 2.49 -7.90 19.60
C GLY A 264 1.50 -8.63 18.69
N ASP A 265 1.60 -9.96 18.65
CA ASP A 265 0.76 -10.80 17.80
C ASP A 265 -0.74 -10.65 18.12
N VAL A 266 -1.08 -10.57 19.41
CA VAL A 266 -2.46 -10.43 19.88
C VAL A 266 -3.07 -9.10 19.43
N GLY A 267 -2.33 -8.00 19.60
CA GLY A 267 -2.79 -6.68 19.19
C GLY A 267 -2.88 -6.56 17.67
N ALA A 268 -1.94 -7.13 16.92
CA ALA A 268 -1.98 -7.15 15.46
C ALA A 268 -3.23 -7.87 14.92
N ARG A 269 -3.54 -9.05 15.46
CA ARG A 269 -4.76 -9.81 15.11
C ARG A 269 -6.03 -9.09 15.54
N ARG A 270 -6.01 -8.45 16.72
CA ARG A 270 -7.15 -7.66 17.19
C ARG A 270 -7.41 -6.46 16.28
N LEU A 271 -6.36 -5.75 15.85
CA LEU A 271 -6.48 -4.66 14.88
C LEU A 271 -7.07 -5.16 13.56
N ALA A 272 -6.57 -6.29 13.05
CA ALA A 272 -7.09 -6.90 11.82
C ALA A 272 -8.61 -7.16 11.90
N ALA A 273 -9.08 -7.72 13.02
CA ALA A 273 -10.50 -7.95 13.25
C ALA A 273 -11.33 -6.66 13.37
N LEU A 274 -10.77 -5.62 14.00
CA LEU A 274 -11.45 -4.33 14.18
C LEU A 274 -11.65 -3.56 12.87
N ILE A 275 -10.72 -3.68 11.92
CA ILE A 275 -10.79 -2.98 10.63
C ILE A 275 -11.48 -3.79 9.52
N ALA A 276 -11.67 -5.10 9.71
CA ALA A 276 -12.34 -5.98 8.75
C ALA A 276 -13.74 -5.50 8.29
N PRO A 277 -14.59 -4.92 9.17
CA PRO A 277 -15.91 -4.43 8.76
C PRO A 277 -15.89 -3.37 7.64
N ILE A 278 -14.78 -2.65 7.48
CA ILE A 278 -14.60 -1.69 6.37
C ILE A 278 -14.65 -2.45 5.03
N ASP A 279 -13.83 -3.49 4.88
CA ASP A 279 -13.77 -4.28 3.64
C ASP A 279 -15.05 -5.10 3.40
N GLU A 280 -15.63 -5.64 4.46
CA GLU A 280 -16.89 -6.38 4.41
C GLU A 280 -18.03 -5.52 3.84
N ALA A 281 -18.15 -4.26 4.28
CA ALA A 281 -19.16 -3.34 3.79
C ALA A 281 -18.99 -3.02 2.29
N PHE A 282 -17.76 -2.76 1.84
CA PHE A 282 -17.49 -2.52 0.42
C PHE A 282 -17.69 -3.77 -0.45
N THR A 283 -17.38 -4.95 0.09
CA THR A 283 -17.68 -6.24 -0.55
C THR A 283 -19.19 -6.45 -0.69
N ALA A 284 -19.96 -6.25 0.38
CA ALA A 284 -21.41 -6.36 0.36
C ALA A 284 -22.07 -5.36 -0.60
N ALA A 285 -21.49 -4.17 -0.75
CA ALA A 285 -21.92 -3.16 -1.71
C ALA A 285 -21.51 -3.46 -3.18
N GLY A 286 -20.81 -4.57 -3.44
CA GLY A 286 -20.41 -4.99 -4.79
C GLY A 286 -19.24 -4.20 -5.38
N THR A 287 -18.49 -3.44 -4.58
CA THR A 287 -17.42 -2.53 -5.04
C THR A 287 -16.33 -3.26 -5.83
N TYR A 288 -16.03 -4.51 -5.44
CA TYR A 288 -14.96 -5.31 -6.02
C TYR A 288 -15.43 -6.25 -7.15
N ALA A 289 -16.70 -6.19 -7.55
CA ALA A 289 -17.25 -7.12 -8.55
C ALA A 289 -16.53 -7.02 -9.92
N THR A 290 -15.98 -5.86 -10.24
CA THR A 290 -15.23 -5.60 -11.49
C THR A 290 -13.77 -6.06 -11.45
N MET A 291 -13.29 -6.55 -10.30
CA MET A 291 -11.93 -7.09 -10.13
C MET A 291 -11.86 -8.62 -10.31
N ARG A 292 -13.02 -9.29 -10.42
CA ARG A 292 -13.14 -10.75 -10.53
C ARG A 292 -13.35 -11.17 -11.98
#